data_AF-A0A934TKV1-F1
#
_entry.id   AF-A0A934TKV1-F1
#
_cell.length_a   1.000
_cell.length_b   1.000
_cell.length_c   1.000
_cell.angle_alpha   90.00
_cell.angle_beta   90.00
_cell.angle_gamma   90.00
#
_symmetry.space_group_name_H-M   'P 1'
#
loop_
_entity.id
_entity.type
_entity.pdbx_description
1 polymer ?
#
loop_
_entity_poly.entity_id
_entity_poly.type
_entity_poly.pdbx_seq_one_letter_code
_entity_poly.pdbx_strand_id
1 'polypeptide(L)'
;MALRRGNHRVSASIWPGFVDAMTALLLVLFFVLSIFMIVQFVLRERITDQDTELDALASQVLSLSQSLGLSEERGDRLADTVAGLTADLDAADARMAEQEAAITGLTAQLGQRDVALTTARGRIARFEEQVATLLTERDAARAEGTALTAEVAELEAARETLISQADALQLALARARDEIDAEAEAARLAAARAEAVEAALAEARDEATARAATLSDTLAALEAETEARAEAVARAGTLAEALSEAEAAELAERAAAQALRARLADVEDTLSAAEAARLADAAAAETLRARLGDADAELTAMQLALEEQRRRAEETLTLLAGAEAARRTAEAETERALSEAERRAGLLAAAEAALAGEETRSTEAQRRMALLNQQVAELRARVGGLQDLLATSEARDTEREIEIEVLGSRLNAALARVAAEERARADAEADARRLEEAERRRLEDEAQRLEAYASEFFGRLLEVLAGREGVEVVGDRFVFSSEVLFAPARAELSPEGEAQVAGVVTLLRGVAQDIPEGIDWILRVDGHTDALPLGPGSGFADNWELSQARALSVVRHMIDALGFPPDRLAATGFGEYRPVASNTTAEGRARNRRIELKLTER
;
A
#
# COMPACT_ATOMS: atom_id res chain seq x y z
N MET A 1 -55.99 -100.52 -117.47
CA MET A 1 -56.99 -101.07 -116.53
C MET A 1 -56.71 -100.46 -115.16
N ALA A 2 -57.69 -99.75 -114.58
CA ALA A 2 -57.99 -99.47 -113.15
C ALA A 2 -56.90 -99.70 -112.08
N LEU A 3 -56.72 -98.98 -110.97
CA LEU A 3 -57.31 -97.79 -110.31
C LEU A 3 -56.62 -97.70 -108.90
N ARG A 4 -56.51 -96.47 -108.36
CA ARG A 4 -56.71 -96.10 -106.93
C ARG A 4 -55.59 -96.25 -105.86
N ARG A 5 -55.02 -95.08 -105.51
CA ARG A 5 -55.12 -94.30 -104.24
C ARG A 5 -54.96 -94.99 -102.87
N GLY A 6 -54.10 -94.40 -102.03
CA GLY A 6 -54.18 -94.45 -100.56
C GLY A 6 -53.16 -93.49 -99.91
N ASN A 7 -53.65 -92.42 -99.29
CA ASN A 7 -52.91 -91.30 -98.72
C ASN A 7 -53.05 -91.35 -97.18
N HIS A 8 -51.98 -91.15 -96.41
CA HIS A 8 -52.09 -90.78 -94.99
C HIS A 8 -51.08 -89.69 -94.62
N ARG A 9 -51.60 -88.60 -94.05
CA ARG A 9 -50.89 -87.46 -93.45
C ARG A 9 -50.56 -87.76 -91.99
N VAL A 10 -49.42 -87.29 -91.49
CA VAL A 10 -49.20 -86.93 -90.08
C VAL A 10 -48.34 -85.64 -90.02
N SER A 11 -48.68 -84.78 -89.08
CA SER A 11 -48.15 -83.45 -88.78
C SER A 11 -47.19 -83.43 -87.58
N ALA A 12 -46.36 -82.37 -87.57
CA ALA A 12 -45.82 -81.62 -86.42
C ALA A 12 -44.53 -82.08 -85.69
N SER A 13 -43.51 -81.21 -85.74
CA SER A 13 -42.84 -80.62 -84.55
C SER A 13 -41.78 -79.57 -84.97
N ILE A 14 -42.09 -78.28 -84.85
CA ILE A 14 -41.16 -77.13 -85.02
C ILE A 14 -41.04 -76.47 -83.64
N TRP A 15 -40.12 -76.92 -82.77
CA TRP A 15 -39.84 -76.24 -81.49
C TRP A 15 -38.47 -76.69 -80.90
N PRO A 16 -37.35 -76.12 -81.36
CA PRO A 16 -36.26 -75.86 -80.40
C PRO A 16 -35.53 -74.50 -80.56
N GLY A 17 -35.72 -73.72 -81.63
CA GLY A 17 -34.88 -72.54 -81.92
C GLY A 17 -35.25 -71.22 -81.20
N PHE A 18 -36.46 -71.08 -80.67
CA PHE A 18 -36.90 -69.81 -80.06
C PHE A 18 -36.47 -69.65 -78.60
N VAL A 19 -36.23 -70.77 -77.89
CA VAL A 19 -35.81 -70.76 -76.48
C VAL A 19 -34.37 -70.26 -76.35
N ASP A 20 -33.48 -70.62 -77.28
CA ASP A 20 -32.06 -70.30 -77.21
C ASP A 20 -31.76 -68.80 -77.47
N ALA A 21 -32.51 -68.19 -78.39
CA ALA A 21 -32.43 -66.74 -78.63
C ALA A 21 -32.97 -65.91 -77.45
N MET A 22 -33.98 -66.41 -76.72
CA MET A 22 -34.52 -65.73 -75.54
C MET A 22 -33.60 -65.86 -74.31
N THR A 23 -32.95 -67.00 -74.12
CA THR A 23 -31.95 -67.19 -73.03
C THR A 23 -30.69 -66.37 -73.25
N ALA A 24 -30.23 -66.24 -74.49
CA ALA A 24 -29.11 -65.35 -74.83
C ALA A 24 -29.43 -63.88 -74.56
N LEU A 25 -30.64 -63.42 -74.90
CA LEU A 25 -31.09 -62.04 -74.64
C LEU A 25 -31.27 -61.77 -73.13
N LEU A 26 -31.72 -62.77 -72.37
CA LEU A 26 -31.79 -62.70 -70.90
C LEU A 26 -30.40 -62.64 -70.25
N LEU A 27 -29.42 -63.41 -70.74
CA LEU A 27 -28.05 -63.37 -70.23
C LEU A 27 -27.36 -62.03 -70.47
N VAL A 28 -27.54 -61.45 -71.66
CA VAL A 28 -27.03 -60.10 -71.99
C VAL A 28 -27.70 -59.04 -71.12
N LEU A 29 -29.03 -59.14 -70.92
CA LEU A 29 -29.76 -58.21 -70.05
C LEU A 29 -29.30 -58.31 -68.59
N PHE A 30 -29.13 -59.52 -68.06
CA PHE A 30 -28.59 -59.75 -66.71
C PHE A 30 -27.16 -59.24 -66.56
N PHE A 31 -26.32 -59.40 -67.59
CA PHE A 31 -24.95 -58.89 -67.59
C PHE A 31 -24.91 -57.36 -67.56
N VAL A 32 -25.72 -56.69 -68.39
CA VAL A 32 -25.84 -55.22 -68.41
C VAL A 32 -26.42 -54.69 -67.09
N LEU A 33 -27.45 -55.34 -66.53
CA LEU A 33 -28.00 -55.01 -65.21
C LEU A 33 -26.97 -55.22 -64.09
N SER A 34 -26.15 -56.27 -64.16
CA SER A 34 -25.11 -56.55 -63.15
C SER A 34 -24.00 -55.51 -63.20
N ILE A 35 -23.53 -55.13 -64.39
CA ILE A 35 -22.55 -54.04 -64.55
C ILE A 35 -23.13 -52.72 -64.05
N PHE A 36 -24.37 -52.41 -64.42
CA PHE A 36 -25.03 -51.20 -63.94
C PHE A 36 -25.17 -51.21 -62.41
N MET A 37 -25.51 -52.35 -61.80
CA MET A 37 -25.63 -52.49 -60.35
C MET A 37 -24.28 -52.35 -59.64
N ILE A 38 -23.19 -52.90 -60.21
CA ILE A 38 -21.83 -52.75 -59.67
C ILE A 38 -21.37 -51.30 -59.78
N VAL A 39 -21.58 -50.64 -60.92
CA VAL A 39 -21.24 -49.22 -61.09
C VAL A 39 -22.06 -48.34 -60.14
N GLN A 40 -23.36 -48.61 -59.99
CA GLN A 40 -24.24 -47.93 -59.03
C GLN A 40 -23.81 -48.17 -57.58
N PHE A 41 -23.33 -49.38 -57.24
CA PHE A 41 -22.82 -49.70 -55.92
C PHE A 41 -21.54 -48.93 -55.62
N VAL A 42 -20.55 -48.94 -56.52
CA VAL A 42 -19.29 -48.22 -56.37
C VAL A 42 -19.49 -46.69 -56.34
N LEU A 43 -20.40 -46.15 -57.17
CA LEU A 43 -20.74 -44.72 -57.12
C LEU A 43 -21.40 -44.36 -55.78
N ARG A 44 -22.30 -45.21 -55.28
CA ARG A 44 -22.98 -44.99 -54.00
C ARG A 44 -22.01 -45.06 -52.84
N GLU A 45 -21.09 -46.02 -52.85
CA GLU A 45 -20.06 -46.17 -51.83
C GLU A 45 -19.14 -44.94 -51.80
N ARG A 46 -18.66 -44.46 -52.96
CA ARG A 46 -17.88 -43.21 -53.06
C ARG A 46 -18.63 -41.96 -52.59
N ILE A 47 -19.90 -41.81 -52.96
CA ILE A 47 -20.71 -40.66 -52.52
C ILE A 47 -20.94 -40.74 -51.01
N THR A 48 -21.19 -41.94 -50.47
CA THR A 48 -21.38 -42.14 -49.02
C THR A 48 -20.10 -41.83 -48.24
N ASP A 49 -18.94 -42.27 -48.73
CA ASP A 49 -17.65 -41.95 -48.12
C ASP A 49 -17.36 -40.44 -48.16
N GLN A 50 -17.62 -39.78 -49.30
CA GLN A 50 -17.47 -38.33 -49.44
C GLN A 50 -18.42 -37.55 -48.53
N ASP A 51 -19.67 -37.99 -48.38
CA ASP A 51 -20.63 -37.39 -47.45
C ASP A 51 -20.14 -37.52 -46.00
N THR A 52 -19.57 -38.68 -45.60
CA THR A 52 -19.00 -38.85 -44.26
C THR A 52 -17.76 -37.99 -44.01
N GLU A 53 -16.88 -37.80 -44.99
CA GLU A 53 -15.73 -36.87 -44.87
C GLU A 53 -16.19 -35.43 -44.76
N LEU A 54 -17.20 -35.01 -45.55
CA LEU A 54 -17.78 -33.67 -45.48
C LEU A 54 -18.43 -33.41 -44.12
N ASP A 55 -19.16 -34.37 -43.57
CA ASP A 55 -19.76 -34.27 -42.23
C ASP A 55 -18.69 -34.19 -41.12
N ALA A 56 -17.59 -34.95 -41.26
CA ALA A 56 -16.46 -34.89 -40.34
C ALA A 56 -15.74 -33.53 -40.40
N LEU A 57 -15.53 -32.99 -41.60
CA LEU A 57 -14.93 -31.68 -41.81
C LEU A 57 -15.84 -30.56 -41.27
N ALA A 58 -17.16 -30.67 -41.52
CA ALA A 58 -18.16 -29.73 -41.00
C ALA A 58 -18.18 -29.72 -39.46
N SER A 59 -18.10 -30.90 -38.83
CA SER A 59 -17.96 -31.01 -37.37
C SER A 59 -16.65 -30.40 -36.84
N GLN A 60 -15.53 -30.58 -37.54
CA GLN A 60 -14.26 -29.95 -37.18
C GLN A 60 -14.33 -28.41 -37.29
N VAL A 61 -14.92 -27.87 -38.35
CA VAL A 61 -15.11 -26.42 -38.51
C VAL A 61 -16.01 -25.86 -37.42
N LEU A 62 -17.10 -26.54 -37.07
CA LEU A 62 -17.97 -26.18 -35.94
C LEU A 62 -17.20 -26.19 -34.62
N SER A 63 -16.41 -27.23 -34.36
CA SER A 63 -15.57 -27.33 -33.16
C SER A 63 -14.53 -26.20 -33.10
N LEU A 64 -13.87 -25.87 -34.22
CA LEU A 64 -12.91 -24.78 -34.28
C LEU A 64 -13.59 -23.44 -34.04
N SER A 65 -14.72 -23.17 -34.68
CA SER A 65 -15.51 -21.95 -34.47
C SER A 65 -15.94 -21.79 -33.01
N GLN A 66 -16.37 -22.89 -32.37
CA GLN A 66 -16.76 -22.88 -30.96
C GLN A 66 -15.57 -22.63 -30.03
N SER A 67 -14.39 -23.21 -30.35
CA SER A 67 -13.15 -22.96 -29.61
C SER A 67 -12.65 -21.52 -29.77
N LEU A 68 -12.76 -20.96 -30.97
CA LEU A 68 -12.40 -19.57 -31.27
C LEU A 68 -13.30 -18.62 -30.49
N GLY A 69 -14.61 -18.85 -30.50
CA GLY A 69 -15.56 -18.03 -29.72
C GLY A 69 -15.29 -18.07 -28.21
N LEU A 70 -14.92 -19.23 -27.64
CA LEU A 70 -14.50 -19.33 -26.24
C LEU A 70 -13.18 -18.60 -25.96
N SER A 71 -12.28 -18.56 -26.93
CA SER A 71 -11.00 -17.84 -26.82
C SER A 71 -11.20 -16.32 -26.90
N GLU A 72 -12.05 -15.85 -27.81
CA GLU A 72 -12.47 -14.45 -27.91
C GLU A 72 -13.19 -14.00 -26.62
N GLU A 73 -14.13 -14.79 -26.11
CA GLU A 73 -14.84 -14.47 -24.85
C GLU A 73 -13.89 -14.42 -23.64
N ARG A 74 -12.86 -15.29 -23.62
CA ARG A 74 -11.79 -15.18 -22.60
C ARG A 74 -10.96 -13.93 -22.79
N GLY A 75 -10.62 -13.56 -24.02
CA GLY A 75 -9.89 -12.34 -24.35
C GLY A 75 -10.63 -11.10 -23.86
N ASP A 76 -11.93 -11.00 -24.15
CA ASP A 76 -12.79 -9.91 -23.69
C ASP A 76 -12.84 -9.84 -22.16
N ARG A 77 -13.03 -10.98 -21.47
CA ARG A 77 -13.00 -11.02 -20.00
C ARG A 77 -11.66 -10.60 -19.42
N LEU A 78 -10.55 -10.96 -20.06
CA LEU A 78 -9.22 -10.57 -19.61
C LEU A 78 -9.03 -9.05 -19.80
N ALA A 79 -9.46 -8.51 -20.94
CA ALA A 79 -9.43 -7.08 -21.22
C ALA A 79 -10.25 -6.28 -20.19
N ASP A 80 -11.46 -6.74 -19.86
CA ASP A 80 -12.29 -6.14 -18.82
C ASP A 80 -11.62 -6.20 -17.44
N THR A 81 -10.94 -7.31 -17.12
CA THR A 81 -10.22 -7.48 -15.85
C THR A 81 -9.03 -6.51 -15.77
N VAL A 82 -8.25 -6.38 -16.84
CA VAL A 82 -7.12 -5.43 -16.93
C VAL A 82 -7.61 -3.99 -16.83
N ALA A 83 -8.71 -3.65 -17.48
CA ALA A 83 -9.33 -2.33 -17.35
C ALA A 83 -9.77 -2.05 -15.90
N GLY A 84 -10.40 -3.03 -15.24
CA GLY A 84 -10.78 -2.93 -13.83
C GLY A 84 -9.59 -2.76 -12.89
N LEU A 85 -8.54 -3.56 -13.07
CA LEU A 85 -7.30 -3.46 -12.28
C LEU A 85 -6.58 -2.13 -12.50
N THR A 86 -6.60 -1.60 -13.72
CA THR A 86 -6.02 -0.28 -14.02
C THR A 86 -6.79 0.83 -13.29
N ALA A 87 -8.12 0.79 -13.32
CA ALA A 87 -8.95 1.74 -12.57
C ALA A 87 -8.75 1.64 -11.05
N ASP A 88 -8.59 0.43 -10.51
CA ASP A 88 -8.30 0.21 -9.09
C ASP A 88 -6.91 0.74 -8.70
N LEU A 89 -5.92 0.60 -9.58
CA LEU A 89 -4.57 1.14 -9.40
C LEU A 89 -4.60 2.67 -9.40
N ASP A 90 -5.26 3.29 -10.38
CA ASP A 90 -5.42 4.74 -10.44
C ASP A 90 -6.12 5.29 -9.18
N ALA A 91 -7.14 4.59 -8.70
CA ALA A 91 -7.83 4.94 -7.45
C ALA A 91 -6.92 4.76 -6.21
N ALA A 92 -6.03 3.77 -6.20
CA ALA A 92 -5.05 3.59 -5.13
C ALA A 92 -4.00 4.70 -5.14
N ASP A 93 -3.51 5.10 -6.30
CA ASP A 93 -2.55 6.19 -6.46
C ASP A 93 -3.14 7.54 -6.03
N ALA A 94 -4.41 7.81 -6.39
CA ALA A 94 -5.12 8.99 -5.92
C ALA A 94 -5.24 9.03 -4.37
N ARG A 95 -5.57 7.90 -3.75
CA ARG A 95 -5.62 7.78 -2.27
C ARG A 95 -4.26 7.99 -1.61
N MET A 96 -3.18 7.50 -2.21
CA MET A 96 -1.82 7.76 -1.70
C MET A 96 -1.47 9.24 -1.78
N ALA A 97 -1.79 9.92 -2.89
CA ALA A 97 -1.54 11.35 -3.04
C ALA A 97 -2.31 12.18 -2.00
N GLU A 98 -3.57 11.83 -1.72
CA GLU A 98 -4.35 12.46 -0.64
C GLU A 98 -3.72 12.24 0.75
N GLN A 99 -3.25 11.02 1.04
CA GLN A 99 -2.58 10.71 2.30
C GLN A 99 -1.26 11.47 2.46
N GLU A 100 -0.47 11.60 1.40
CA GLU A 100 0.79 12.35 1.40
C GLU A 100 0.55 13.86 1.63
N ALA A 101 -0.51 14.41 1.03
CA ALA A 101 -0.95 15.77 1.29
C ALA A 101 -1.40 15.95 2.75
N ALA A 102 -2.13 14.99 3.32
CA ALA A 102 -2.55 15.02 4.72
C ALA A 102 -1.37 14.93 5.69
N ILE A 103 -0.39 14.06 5.41
CA ILE A 103 0.87 13.94 6.17
C ILE A 103 1.64 15.26 6.15
N THR A 104 1.74 15.88 4.98
CA THR A 104 2.41 17.19 4.82
C THR A 104 1.69 18.27 5.64
N GLY A 105 0.36 18.30 5.59
CA GLY A 105 -0.47 19.23 6.37
C GLY A 105 -0.31 19.03 7.88
N LEU A 106 -0.34 17.79 8.36
CA LEU A 106 -0.13 17.46 9.78
C LEU A 106 1.28 17.80 10.25
N THR A 107 2.30 17.55 9.42
CA THR A 107 3.69 17.90 9.73
C THR A 107 3.86 19.42 9.88
N ALA A 108 3.23 20.20 8.99
CA ALA A 108 3.22 21.66 9.09
C ALA A 108 2.49 22.14 10.37
N GLN A 109 1.38 21.52 10.74
CA GLN A 109 0.67 21.84 11.99
C GLN A 109 1.52 21.52 13.23
N LEU A 110 2.21 20.38 13.26
CA LEU A 110 3.13 20.03 14.34
C LEU A 110 4.25 21.07 14.47
N GLY A 111 4.86 21.48 13.35
CA GLY A 111 5.87 22.55 13.35
C GLY A 111 5.33 23.88 13.89
N GLN A 112 4.10 24.27 13.52
CA GLN A 112 3.47 25.47 14.07
C GLN A 112 3.20 25.34 15.59
N ARG A 113 2.78 24.16 16.06
CA ARG A 113 2.57 23.92 17.49
C ARG A 113 3.89 24.01 18.26
N ASP A 114 4.97 23.43 17.76
CA ASP A 114 6.28 23.49 18.41
C ASP A 114 6.79 24.94 18.55
N VAL A 115 6.59 25.77 17.53
CA VAL A 115 6.88 27.21 17.59
C VAL A 115 6.02 27.90 18.65
N ALA A 116 4.72 27.59 18.71
CA ALA A 116 3.82 28.14 19.71
C ALA A 116 4.21 27.72 21.14
N LEU A 117 4.62 26.46 21.34
CA LEU A 117 5.09 25.94 22.63
C LEU A 117 6.40 26.58 23.05
N THR A 118 7.34 26.77 22.13
CA THR A 118 8.59 27.49 22.38
C THR A 118 8.32 28.93 22.79
N THR A 119 7.38 29.59 22.10
CA THR A 119 6.95 30.96 22.43
C THR A 119 6.31 31.03 23.81
N ALA A 120 5.46 30.05 24.16
CA ALA A 120 4.83 29.96 25.47
C ALA A 120 5.88 29.76 26.58
N ARG A 121 6.83 28.83 26.40
CA ARG A 121 7.97 28.63 27.33
C ARG A 121 8.78 29.92 27.52
N GLY A 122 9.02 30.69 26.47
CA GLY A 122 9.70 31.98 26.56
C GLY A 122 8.89 33.07 27.29
N ARG A 123 7.55 33.00 27.29
CA ARG A 123 6.69 33.87 28.11
C ARG A 123 6.71 33.46 29.57
N ILE A 124 6.69 32.16 29.84
CA ILE A 124 6.80 31.56 31.16
C ILE A 124 8.11 31.98 31.84
N ALA A 125 9.25 31.85 31.17
CA ALA A 125 10.54 32.23 31.75
C ALA A 125 10.62 33.72 32.12
N ARG A 126 10.14 34.61 31.24
CA ARG A 126 10.02 36.06 31.53
C ARG A 126 9.08 36.33 32.70
N PHE A 127 8.01 35.54 32.78
CA PHE A 127 7.04 35.65 33.84
C PHE A 127 7.64 35.21 35.19
N GLU A 128 8.41 34.14 35.22
CA GLU A 128 9.16 33.67 36.40
C GLU A 128 10.21 34.70 36.85
N GLU A 129 10.93 35.32 35.92
CA GLU A 129 11.87 36.40 36.21
C GLU A 129 11.15 37.59 36.87
N GLN A 130 9.97 37.98 36.37
CA GLN A 130 9.16 39.03 37.00
C GLN A 130 8.71 38.66 38.42
N VAL A 131 8.35 37.39 38.66
CA VAL A 131 7.98 36.93 40.00
C VAL A 131 9.19 36.95 40.93
N ALA A 132 10.35 36.50 40.47
CA ALA A 132 11.58 36.55 41.25
C ALA A 132 11.91 37.98 41.68
N THR A 133 11.82 38.94 40.76
CA THR A 133 12.01 40.38 41.08
C THR A 133 10.98 40.86 42.11
N LEU A 134 9.70 40.58 41.91
CA LEU A 134 8.65 40.97 42.86
C LEU A 134 8.84 40.33 44.25
N LEU A 135 9.33 39.09 44.32
CA LEU A 135 9.64 38.43 45.59
C LEU A 135 10.81 39.12 46.29
N THR A 136 11.86 39.51 45.56
CA THR A 136 12.98 40.26 46.13
C THR A 136 12.57 41.65 46.61
N GLU A 137 11.73 42.37 45.85
CA GLU A 137 11.16 43.66 46.26
C GLU A 137 10.28 43.52 47.50
N ARG A 138 9.44 42.48 47.54
CA ARG A 138 8.61 42.14 48.70
C ARG A 138 9.46 41.87 49.94
N ASP A 139 10.53 41.09 49.81
CA ASP A 139 11.38 40.72 50.93
C ASP A 139 12.19 41.93 51.43
N ALA A 140 12.62 42.82 50.53
CA ALA A 140 13.22 44.10 50.87
C ALA A 140 12.22 45.00 51.64
N ALA A 141 10.99 45.13 51.14
CA ALA A 141 9.94 45.92 51.80
C ALA A 141 9.58 45.34 53.19
N ARG A 142 9.59 44.02 53.36
CA ARG A 142 9.42 43.39 54.68
C ARG A 142 10.58 43.69 55.62
N ALA A 143 11.81 43.60 55.13
CA ALA A 143 12.99 43.94 55.92
C ALA A 143 12.96 45.41 56.37
N GLU A 144 12.59 46.33 55.48
CA GLU A 144 12.36 47.73 55.80
C GLU A 144 11.25 47.91 56.84
N GLY A 145 10.12 47.22 56.70
CA GLY A 145 9.04 47.22 57.70
C GLY A 145 9.48 46.71 59.08
N THR A 146 10.34 45.68 59.14
CA THR A 146 10.93 45.22 60.41
C THR A 146 11.89 46.23 61.01
N ALA A 147 12.70 46.91 60.19
CA ALA A 147 13.62 47.96 60.63
C ALA A 147 12.85 49.16 61.19
N LEU A 148 11.83 49.63 60.48
CA LEU A 148 10.94 50.70 60.94
C LEU A 148 10.21 50.32 62.24
N THR A 149 9.80 49.05 62.40
CA THR A 149 9.19 48.58 63.65
C THR A 149 10.19 48.63 64.82
N ALA A 150 11.45 48.27 64.58
CA ALA A 150 12.50 48.37 65.59
C ALA A 150 12.79 49.84 65.96
N GLU A 151 12.89 50.72 64.96
CA GLU A 151 13.07 52.16 65.16
C GLU A 151 11.89 52.77 65.95
N VAL A 152 10.66 52.36 65.63
CA VAL A 152 9.45 52.74 66.39
C VAL A 152 9.57 52.32 67.85
N ALA A 153 9.98 51.08 68.13
CA ALA A 153 10.15 50.60 69.50
C ALA A 153 11.26 51.35 70.26
N GLU A 154 12.37 51.69 69.58
CA GLU A 154 13.43 52.51 70.16
C GLU A 154 12.95 53.93 70.48
N LEU A 155 12.19 54.55 69.57
CA LEU A 155 11.60 55.87 69.77
C LEU A 155 10.57 55.87 70.91
N GLU A 156 9.76 54.82 71.04
CA GLU A 156 8.83 54.64 72.18
C GLU A 156 9.59 54.53 73.50
N ALA A 157 10.65 53.71 73.56
CA ALA A 157 11.49 53.60 74.75
C ALA A 157 12.20 54.92 75.11
N ALA A 158 12.68 55.66 74.09
CA ALA A 158 13.25 56.98 74.28
C ALA A 158 12.20 57.96 74.81
N ARG A 159 10.98 57.92 74.29
CA ARG A 159 9.86 58.73 74.77
C ARG A 159 9.51 58.42 76.23
N GLU A 160 9.42 57.16 76.62
CA GLU A 160 9.18 56.78 78.02
C GLU A 160 10.28 57.32 78.95
N THR A 161 11.54 57.22 78.51
CA THR A 161 12.68 57.77 79.24
C THR A 161 12.56 59.29 79.40
N LEU A 162 12.22 60.00 78.33
CA LEU A 162 12.03 61.46 78.35
C LEU A 162 10.86 61.87 79.27
N ILE A 163 9.75 61.12 79.26
CA ILE A 163 8.62 61.35 80.18
C ILE A 163 9.08 61.16 81.63
N SER A 164 9.80 60.07 81.92
CA SER A 164 10.33 59.83 83.27
C SER A 164 11.30 60.93 83.73
N GLN A 165 12.14 61.44 82.83
CA GLN A 165 13.03 62.56 83.11
C GLN A 165 12.24 63.85 83.36
N ALA A 166 11.21 64.12 82.56
CA ALA A 166 10.33 65.27 82.74
C ALA A 166 9.60 65.22 84.09
N ASP A 167 9.05 64.08 84.48
CA ASP A 167 8.38 63.89 85.78
C ASP A 167 9.36 64.08 86.95
N ALA A 168 10.59 63.55 86.83
CA ALA A 168 11.64 63.74 87.83
C ALA A 168 12.03 65.22 87.99
N LEU A 169 12.16 65.95 86.87
CA LEU A 169 12.44 67.38 86.88
C LEU A 169 11.28 68.19 87.46
N GLN A 170 10.02 67.84 87.14
CA GLN A 170 8.84 68.48 87.73
C GLN A 170 8.77 68.26 89.25
N LEU A 171 9.07 67.05 89.72
CA LEU A 171 9.14 66.77 91.16
C LEU A 171 10.28 67.54 91.84
N ALA A 172 11.45 67.61 91.21
CA ALA A 172 12.57 68.41 91.72
C ALA A 172 12.22 69.90 91.79
N LEU A 173 11.54 70.43 90.77
CA LEU A 173 11.04 71.81 90.73
C LEU A 173 10.02 72.08 91.85
N ALA A 174 9.09 71.16 92.10
CA ALA A 174 8.12 71.28 93.17
C ALA A 174 8.82 71.32 94.55
N ARG A 175 9.80 70.42 94.77
CA ARG A 175 10.60 70.42 96.02
C ARG A 175 11.38 71.71 96.21
N ALA A 176 12.02 72.22 95.15
CA ALA A 176 12.76 73.48 95.22
C ALA A 176 11.83 74.67 95.56
N ARG A 177 10.60 74.69 95.02
CA ARG A 177 9.59 75.71 95.37
C ARG A 177 9.17 75.61 96.83
N ASP A 178 8.88 74.40 97.32
CA ASP A 178 8.53 74.17 98.72
C ASP A 178 9.66 74.60 99.68
N GLU A 179 10.91 74.32 99.31
CA GLU A 179 12.10 74.77 100.06
C GLU A 179 12.23 76.30 100.08
N ILE A 180 12.09 76.95 98.92
CA ILE A 180 12.13 78.42 98.81
C ILE A 180 11.00 79.06 99.62
N ASP A 181 9.77 78.52 99.55
CA ASP A 181 8.63 79.04 100.30
C ASP A 181 8.86 78.91 101.82
N ALA A 182 9.43 77.79 102.27
CA ALA A 182 9.80 77.59 103.67
C ALA A 182 10.91 78.55 104.14
N GLU A 183 11.93 78.79 103.32
CA GLU A 183 12.98 79.78 103.62
C GLU A 183 12.42 81.21 103.67
N ALA A 184 11.51 81.56 102.74
CA ALA A 184 10.85 82.85 102.72
C ALA A 184 9.96 83.08 103.94
N GLU A 185 9.22 82.06 104.38
CA GLU A 185 8.42 82.12 105.61
C GLU A 185 9.31 82.29 106.85
N ALA A 186 10.41 81.52 106.94
CA ALA A 186 11.38 81.65 108.03
C ALA A 186 11.99 83.06 108.09
N ALA A 187 12.32 83.65 106.94
CA ALA A 187 12.82 85.03 106.85
C ALA A 187 11.78 86.06 107.31
N ARG A 188 10.50 85.90 106.93
CA ARG A 188 9.40 86.78 107.40
C ARG A 188 9.20 86.70 108.91
N LEU A 189 9.24 85.49 109.48
CA LEU A 189 9.16 85.28 110.93
C LEU A 189 10.33 85.92 111.67
N ALA A 190 11.55 85.82 111.12
CA ALA A 190 12.73 86.46 111.69
C ALA A 190 12.61 88.00 111.69
N ALA A 191 12.14 88.59 110.59
CA ALA A 191 11.90 90.03 110.49
C ALA A 191 10.83 90.51 111.51
N ALA A 192 9.70 89.81 111.61
CA ALA A 192 8.65 90.16 112.58
C ALA A 192 9.13 90.06 114.04
N ARG A 193 9.99 89.07 114.35
CA ARG A 193 10.62 88.97 115.68
C ARG A 193 11.57 90.14 115.95
N ALA A 194 12.34 90.58 114.96
CA ALA A 194 13.23 91.71 115.10
C ALA A 194 12.45 93.02 115.36
N GLU A 195 11.38 93.28 114.61
CA GLU A 195 10.50 94.44 114.83
C GLU A 195 9.88 94.43 116.24
N ALA A 196 9.42 93.26 116.72
CA ALA A 196 8.87 93.13 118.07
C ALA A 196 9.90 93.42 119.18
N VAL A 197 11.16 93.00 118.99
CA VAL A 197 12.25 93.31 119.93
C VAL A 197 12.57 94.80 119.92
N GLU A 198 12.56 95.45 118.75
CA GLU A 198 12.81 96.88 118.62
C GLU A 198 11.71 97.72 119.31
N ALA A 199 10.45 97.31 119.17
CA ALA A 199 9.31 97.91 119.88
C ALA A 199 9.44 97.77 121.41
N ALA A 200 9.79 96.58 121.91
CA ALA A 200 9.99 96.35 123.34
C ALA A 200 11.15 97.18 123.92
N LEU A 201 12.23 97.37 123.15
CA LEU A 201 13.35 98.24 123.52
C LEU A 201 12.94 99.72 123.58
N ALA A 202 12.06 100.17 122.70
CA ALA A 202 11.52 101.53 122.74
C ALA A 202 10.68 101.76 124.01
N GLU A 203 9.77 100.84 124.33
CA GLU A 203 8.94 100.91 125.55
C GLU A 203 9.79 100.92 126.83
N ALA A 204 10.84 100.08 126.90
CA ALA A 204 11.77 100.06 128.03
C ALA A 204 12.55 101.38 128.19
N ARG A 205 12.89 102.07 127.08
CA ARG A 205 13.53 103.39 127.11
C ARG A 205 12.56 104.47 127.61
N ASP A 206 11.30 104.41 127.20
CA ASP A 206 10.26 105.33 127.66
C ASP A 206 9.98 105.15 129.17
N GLU A 207 9.95 103.91 129.68
CA GLU A 207 9.87 103.66 131.13
C GLU A 207 11.08 104.22 131.89
N ALA A 208 12.29 104.05 131.35
CA ALA A 208 13.51 104.53 131.97
C ALA A 208 13.55 106.08 132.06
N THR A 209 13.09 106.77 131.00
CA THR A 209 12.99 108.24 131.01
C THR A 209 11.91 108.73 131.99
N ALA A 210 10.76 108.05 132.08
CA ALA A 210 9.72 108.37 133.06
C ALA A 210 10.20 108.23 134.52
N ARG A 211 10.99 107.18 134.83
CA ARG A 211 11.60 106.98 136.17
C ARG A 211 12.65 108.05 136.50
N ALA A 212 13.42 108.49 135.49
CA ALA A 212 14.40 109.57 135.68
C ALA A 212 13.73 110.90 136.01
N ALA A 213 12.60 111.23 135.38
CA ALA A 213 11.83 112.44 135.68
C ALA A 213 11.28 112.45 137.12
N THR A 214 10.75 111.31 137.59
CA THR A 214 10.22 111.19 138.96
C THR A 214 11.32 111.39 140.02
N LEU A 215 12.52 110.87 139.78
CA LEU A 215 13.67 111.10 140.68
C LEU A 215 14.08 112.58 140.72
N SER A 216 14.04 113.28 139.58
CA SER A 216 14.33 114.72 139.50
C SER A 216 13.35 115.54 140.35
N ASP A 217 12.06 115.23 140.29
CA ASP A 217 11.03 115.94 141.08
C ASP A 217 11.24 115.74 142.59
N THR A 218 11.67 114.54 143.01
CA THR A 218 11.96 114.28 144.45
C THR A 218 13.17 115.03 144.98
N LEU A 219 14.19 115.26 144.14
CA LEU A 219 15.39 116.02 144.52
C LEU A 219 15.07 117.51 144.73
N ALA A 220 14.24 118.10 143.86
CA ALA A 220 13.83 119.50 143.98
C ALA A 220 13.03 119.79 145.27
N ALA A 221 12.23 118.81 145.75
CA ALA A 221 11.45 118.96 146.98
C ALA A 221 12.34 119.02 148.25
N LEU A 222 13.47 118.33 148.24
CA LEU A 222 14.42 118.28 149.38
C LEU A 222 15.27 119.55 149.50
N GLU A 223 15.63 120.19 148.38
CA GLU A 223 16.40 121.44 148.40
C GLU A 223 15.62 122.59 149.05
N ALA A 224 14.32 122.69 148.79
CA ALA A 224 13.45 123.73 149.36
C ALA A 224 13.32 123.65 150.91
N GLU A 225 13.49 122.46 151.50
CA GLU A 225 13.38 122.27 152.96
C GLU A 225 14.66 122.68 153.71
N THR A 226 15.80 122.73 153.01
CA THR A 226 17.10 123.12 153.59
C THR A 226 17.27 124.63 153.74
N GLU A 227 16.67 125.42 152.85
CA GLU A 227 16.76 126.89 152.86
C GLU A 227 16.00 127.51 154.05
N ALA A 228 14.87 126.90 154.45
CA ALA A 228 14.06 127.33 155.61
C ALA A 228 14.76 127.16 156.96
N ARG A 229 15.82 126.32 157.04
CA ARG A 229 16.52 126.00 158.29
C ARG A 229 17.71 126.93 158.57
N ALA A 230 18.22 127.63 157.55
CA ALA A 230 19.40 128.49 157.64
C ALA A 230 19.14 129.85 158.31
N GLU A 231 17.92 130.40 158.25
CA GLU A 231 17.59 131.70 158.87
C GLU A 231 17.47 131.66 160.41
N ALA A 232 17.30 130.49 161.02
CA ALA A 232 17.04 130.37 162.46
C ALA A 232 18.30 130.41 163.36
N VAL A 233 19.51 130.22 162.83
CA VAL A 233 20.74 130.02 163.62
C VAL A 233 21.50 131.33 163.92
N ALA A 234 21.13 132.46 163.30
CA ALA A 234 21.85 133.73 163.42
C ALA A 234 21.58 134.59 164.69
N ARG A 235 20.90 134.10 165.74
CA ARG A 235 20.40 134.98 166.83
C ARG A 235 20.73 134.68 168.29
N ALA A 236 21.55 133.71 168.64
CA ALA A 236 22.01 133.58 170.03
C ALA A 236 23.34 132.82 170.11
N GLY A 237 24.37 133.27 170.83
CA GLY A 237 24.38 134.29 171.88
C GLY A 237 25.34 133.82 172.97
N THR A 238 26.47 134.49 173.02
CA THR A 238 27.52 134.47 174.04
C THR A 238 27.02 134.68 175.48
N LEU A 239 27.35 133.76 176.41
CA LEU A 239 27.64 134.10 177.81
C LEU A 239 28.44 132.99 178.55
N ALA A 240 29.77 133.15 178.53
CA ALA A 240 30.77 132.96 179.58
C ALA A 240 30.77 131.71 180.51
N GLU A 241 31.74 130.84 180.22
CA GLU A 241 32.65 130.08 181.10
C GLU A 241 32.49 130.17 182.64
N ALA A 242 32.17 129.03 183.28
CA ALA A 242 33.02 128.35 184.28
C ALA A 242 32.38 127.07 184.87
N LEU A 243 32.66 125.90 184.27
CA LEU A 243 32.83 124.58 184.91
C LEU A 243 33.09 123.57 183.79
N SER A 244 34.37 123.37 183.45
CA SER A 244 34.82 122.65 182.25
C SER A 244 35.34 121.26 182.63
N GLU A 245 34.52 120.25 182.31
CA GLU A 245 34.88 118.83 182.23
C GLU A 245 34.66 118.37 180.78
N ALA A 246 35.76 118.45 180.04
CA ALA A 246 36.23 117.68 178.89
C ALA A 246 35.18 116.90 178.08
N GLU A 247 34.57 117.51 177.05
CA GLU A 247 35.07 117.61 175.66
C GLU A 247 34.99 116.30 174.86
N ALA A 248 33.83 116.11 174.22
CA ALA A 248 33.65 115.19 173.13
C ALA A 248 32.97 115.88 171.94
N ALA A 249 33.67 115.79 170.81
CA ALA A 249 33.21 115.87 169.43
C ALA A 249 32.98 117.26 168.82
N GLU A 250 34.09 117.83 168.34
CA GLU A 250 34.07 118.58 167.08
C GLU A 250 34.61 117.69 165.95
N LEU A 251 33.97 117.82 164.78
CA LEU A 251 34.48 117.42 163.49
C LEU A 251 35.86 118.02 163.22
N ALA A 252 36.73 117.26 162.58
CA ALA A 252 37.47 117.72 161.40
C ALA A 252 38.21 116.54 160.74
N GLU A 253 38.05 116.44 159.42
CA GLU A 253 39.18 116.28 158.50
C GLU A 253 40.13 115.07 158.69
N ARG A 254 39.82 113.98 157.96
CA ARG A 254 40.74 113.13 157.14
C ARG A 254 40.08 111.76 156.92
N ALA A 255 39.89 111.23 155.71
CA ALA A 255 40.49 111.57 154.42
C ALA A 255 39.59 111.09 153.28
N ALA A 256 39.31 111.99 152.35
CA ALA A 256 39.14 111.63 150.94
C ALA A 256 40.54 111.45 150.34
N ALA A 257 40.85 110.26 149.83
CA ALA A 257 41.48 110.06 148.52
C ALA A 257 41.84 108.58 148.30
N GLN A 258 41.52 108.10 147.09
CA GLN A 258 41.76 106.77 146.50
C GLN A 258 40.66 105.75 146.82
N ALA A 259 39.44 105.95 146.35
CA ALA A 259 39.05 105.95 144.93
C ALA A 259 39.58 104.70 144.19
N LEU A 260 38.69 103.75 143.91
CA LEU A 260 38.05 103.69 142.58
C LEU A 260 39.10 103.69 141.45
N ARG A 261 39.98 102.68 141.45
CA ARG A 261 40.92 102.40 140.35
C ARG A 261 40.79 100.98 139.78
N ALA A 262 39.67 100.29 140.02
CA ALA A 262 39.51 98.90 139.56
C ALA A 262 38.10 98.52 139.06
N ARG A 263 37.24 99.47 138.66
CA ARG A 263 35.89 99.15 138.16
C ARG A 263 35.33 100.09 137.08
N LEU A 264 36.24 100.77 136.37
CA LEU A 264 35.98 101.55 135.13
C LEU A 264 36.97 101.08 134.06
N ALA A 265 36.92 99.78 133.74
CA ALA A 265 37.66 99.17 132.63
C ALA A 265 36.97 97.90 132.09
N ASP A 266 35.70 97.65 132.47
CA ASP A 266 34.95 96.41 132.14
C ASP A 266 33.49 96.71 131.69
N VAL A 267 33.21 97.96 131.32
CA VAL A 267 31.89 98.38 130.79
C VAL A 267 32.02 99.26 129.53
N GLU A 268 33.24 99.67 129.15
CA GLU A 268 33.53 100.33 127.87
C GLU A 268 33.76 99.34 126.71
N ASP A 269 33.89 98.04 126.98
CA ASP A 269 33.96 96.97 125.95
C ASP A 269 32.57 96.41 125.56
N THR A 270 31.48 96.79 126.26
CA THR A 270 30.13 96.29 125.96
C THR A 270 29.26 97.25 125.14
N LEU A 271 29.80 98.39 124.69
CA LEU A 271 29.08 99.38 123.87
C LEU A 271 29.59 99.48 122.42
N SER A 272 30.70 98.83 122.06
CA SER A 272 31.25 98.80 120.69
C SER A 272 30.88 97.54 119.89
N ALA A 273 30.25 96.54 120.53
CA ALA A 273 29.80 95.30 119.90
C ALA A 273 28.39 95.39 119.27
N ALA A 274 27.62 96.45 119.55
CA ALA A 274 26.26 96.63 119.02
C ALA A 274 26.22 97.39 117.67
N GLU A 275 27.24 98.21 117.37
CA GLU A 275 27.34 98.91 116.08
C GLU A 275 27.96 98.01 114.98
N ALA A 276 28.75 96.99 115.36
CA ALA A 276 29.29 96.00 114.43
C ALA A 276 28.25 94.96 113.94
N ALA A 277 27.17 94.73 114.69
CA ALA A 277 26.06 93.84 114.27
C ALA A 277 25.14 94.51 113.22
N ARG A 278 24.99 95.84 113.27
CA ARG A 278 24.11 96.59 112.35
C ARG A 278 24.59 96.64 110.90
N LEU A 279 25.89 96.48 110.63
CA LEU A 279 26.44 96.41 109.27
C LEU A 279 26.49 94.98 108.71
N ALA A 280 26.36 93.95 109.55
CA ALA A 280 26.29 92.54 109.13
C ALA A 280 24.87 92.12 108.71
N ASP A 281 23.84 92.61 109.41
CA ASP A 281 22.44 92.26 109.12
C ASP A 281 21.90 92.92 107.83
N ALA A 282 22.39 94.11 107.48
CA ALA A 282 22.07 94.76 106.20
C ALA A 282 22.71 94.05 104.99
N ALA A 283 23.95 93.56 105.14
CA ALA A 283 24.66 92.81 104.10
C ALA A 283 24.10 91.38 103.91
N ALA A 284 23.59 90.76 104.98
CA ALA A 284 22.92 89.46 104.91
C ALA A 284 21.60 89.52 104.12
N ALA A 285 20.83 90.59 104.27
CA ALA A 285 19.59 90.80 103.53
C ALA A 285 19.83 91.06 102.03
N GLU A 286 20.92 91.74 101.67
CA GLU A 286 21.31 91.97 100.27
C GLU A 286 21.85 90.69 99.61
N THR A 287 22.64 89.90 100.34
CA THR A 287 23.12 88.59 99.89
C THR A 287 21.97 87.59 99.68
N LEU A 288 20.93 87.63 100.53
CA LEU A 288 19.73 86.80 100.38
C LEU A 288 18.90 87.20 99.15
N ARG A 289 18.80 88.50 98.84
CA ARG A 289 18.14 88.98 97.60
C ARG A 289 18.88 88.58 96.34
N ALA A 290 20.23 88.59 96.36
CA ALA A 290 21.03 88.09 95.25
C ALA A 290 20.82 86.58 95.04
N ARG A 291 20.80 85.78 96.12
CA ARG A 291 20.53 84.33 96.04
C ARG A 291 19.12 84.00 95.53
N LEU A 292 18.11 84.79 95.89
CA LEU A 292 16.75 84.62 95.35
C LEU A 292 16.68 84.97 93.86
N GLY A 293 17.41 85.99 93.41
CA GLY A 293 17.51 86.33 91.98
C GLY A 293 18.23 85.27 91.15
N ASP A 294 19.30 84.68 91.69
CA ASP A 294 20.00 83.56 91.05
C ASP A 294 19.12 82.29 91.00
N ALA A 295 18.33 82.02 92.04
CA ALA A 295 17.36 80.92 92.05
C ALA A 295 16.23 81.11 91.01
N ASP A 296 15.71 82.33 90.83
CA ASP A 296 14.73 82.64 89.78
C ASP A 296 15.32 82.45 88.37
N ALA A 297 16.60 82.75 88.17
CA ALA A 297 17.30 82.51 86.92
C ALA A 297 17.48 81.00 86.64
N GLU A 298 17.80 80.20 87.66
CA GLU A 298 17.88 78.73 87.55
C GLU A 298 16.53 78.08 87.25
N LEU A 299 15.44 78.55 87.87
CA LEU A 299 14.07 78.10 87.59
C LEU A 299 13.65 78.39 86.14
N THR A 300 14.00 79.57 85.64
CA THR A 300 13.73 79.96 84.25
C THR A 300 14.50 79.07 83.27
N ALA A 301 15.78 78.77 83.56
CA ALA A 301 16.58 77.86 82.76
C ALA A 301 16.02 76.42 82.75
N MET A 302 15.53 75.93 83.89
CA MET A 302 14.86 74.62 83.99
C MET A 302 13.53 74.57 83.23
N GLN A 303 12.72 75.65 83.25
CA GLN A 303 11.50 75.72 82.45
C GLN A 303 11.77 75.66 80.95
N LEU A 304 12.78 76.40 80.47
CA LEU A 304 13.22 76.35 79.07
C LEU A 304 13.75 74.96 78.68
N ALA A 305 14.48 74.28 79.59
CA ALA A 305 14.94 72.91 79.35
C ALA A 305 13.77 71.91 79.27
N LEU A 306 12.74 72.08 80.09
CA LEU A 306 11.53 71.24 80.04
C LEU A 306 10.71 71.45 78.76
N GLU A 307 10.59 72.70 78.30
CA GLU A 307 9.92 73.02 77.04
C GLU A 307 10.65 72.44 75.82
N GLU A 308 11.99 72.48 75.82
CA GLU A 308 12.81 71.86 74.78
C GLU A 308 12.67 70.33 74.77
N GLN A 309 12.61 69.68 75.94
CA GLN A 309 12.39 68.23 76.02
C GLN A 309 10.99 67.84 75.52
N ARG A 310 9.98 68.66 75.81
CA ARG A 310 8.61 68.44 75.32
C ARG A 310 8.53 68.56 73.79
N ARG A 311 9.22 69.53 73.20
CA ARG A 311 9.30 69.68 71.74
C ARG A 311 9.92 68.45 71.08
N ARG A 312 10.99 67.90 71.65
CA ARG A 312 11.63 66.64 71.17
C ARG A 312 10.70 65.43 71.28
N ALA A 313 9.90 65.35 72.34
CA ALA A 313 8.88 64.31 72.49
C ALA A 313 7.75 64.42 71.44
N GLU A 314 7.35 65.64 71.06
CA GLU A 314 6.36 65.87 70.00
C GLU A 314 6.92 65.54 68.60
N GLU A 315 8.19 65.86 68.32
CA GLU A 315 8.87 65.51 67.06
C GLU A 315 9.02 63.99 66.90
N THR A 316 9.42 63.27 67.96
CA THR A 316 9.55 61.80 67.93
C THR A 316 8.20 61.09 67.73
N LEU A 317 7.12 61.60 68.32
CA LEU A 317 5.76 61.08 68.07
C LEU A 317 5.32 61.26 66.61
N THR A 318 5.70 62.36 65.99
CA THR A 318 5.39 62.62 64.57
C THR A 318 6.15 61.66 63.65
N LEU A 319 7.43 61.39 63.96
CA LEU A 319 8.23 60.39 63.25
C LEU A 319 7.66 58.97 63.42
N LEU A 320 7.22 58.61 64.62
CA LEU A 320 6.59 57.33 64.92
C LEU A 320 5.34 57.08 64.06
N ALA A 321 4.46 58.08 63.99
CA ALA A 321 3.24 58.01 63.20
C ALA A 321 3.54 57.85 61.68
N GLY A 322 4.60 58.50 61.20
CA GLY A 322 5.09 58.33 59.82
C GLY A 322 5.61 56.92 59.55
N ALA A 323 6.43 56.37 60.45
CA ALA A 323 7.00 55.03 60.34
C ALA A 323 5.92 53.94 60.38
N GLU A 324 4.91 54.07 61.25
CA GLU A 324 3.79 53.13 61.31
C GLU A 324 2.93 53.14 60.03
N ALA A 325 2.70 54.33 59.45
CA ALA A 325 1.96 54.46 58.20
C ALA A 325 2.74 53.86 57.01
N ALA A 326 4.06 54.06 56.96
CA ALA A 326 4.93 53.45 55.96
C ALA A 326 4.91 51.91 56.07
N ARG A 327 5.02 51.37 57.30
CA ARG A 327 4.94 49.92 57.55
C ARG A 327 3.64 49.31 57.04
N ARG A 328 2.48 49.90 57.38
CA ARG A 328 1.17 49.38 56.93
C ARG A 328 1.04 49.38 55.41
N THR A 329 1.64 50.34 54.74
CA THR A 329 1.63 50.43 53.27
C THR A 329 2.49 49.31 52.66
N ALA A 330 3.70 49.10 53.18
CA ALA A 330 4.59 48.01 52.76
C ALA A 330 3.95 46.62 53.00
N GLU A 331 3.29 46.41 54.15
CA GLU A 331 2.55 45.18 54.44
C GLU A 331 1.45 44.92 53.40
N ALA A 332 0.63 45.93 53.07
CA ALA A 332 -0.42 45.79 52.07
C ALA A 332 0.11 45.53 50.64
N GLU A 333 1.25 46.13 50.27
CA GLU A 333 1.90 45.89 48.98
C GLU A 333 2.46 44.47 48.88
N THR A 334 3.09 43.99 49.95
CA THR A 334 3.66 42.63 49.99
C THR A 334 2.58 41.55 49.91
N GLU A 335 1.41 41.78 50.50
CA GLU A 335 0.26 40.87 50.45
C GLU A 335 -0.37 40.82 49.04
N ARG A 336 -0.48 41.98 48.36
CA ARG A 336 -0.91 42.05 46.96
C ARG A 336 0.06 41.34 46.02
N ALA A 337 1.37 41.56 46.18
CA ALA A 337 2.39 40.92 45.36
C ALA A 337 2.37 39.39 45.51
N LEU A 338 2.12 38.87 46.72
CA LEU A 338 1.99 37.44 47.00
C LEU A 338 0.77 36.84 46.29
N SER A 339 -0.40 37.50 46.39
CA SER A 339 -1.62 37.05 45.72
C SER A 339 -1.49 37.05 44.19
N GLU A 340 -0.81 38.07 43.63
CA GLU A 340 -0.57 38.11 42.19
C GLU A 340 0.39 36.98 41.75
N ALA A 341 1.47 36.73 42.51
CA ALA A 341 2.41 35.65 42.26
C ALA A 341 1.72 34.27 42.30
N GLU A 342 0.85 34.02 43.27
CA GLU A 342 0.05 32.77 43.35
C GLU A 342 -0.87 32.60 42.14
N ARG A 343 -1.61 33.65 41.78
CA ARG A 343 -2.50 33.63 40.62
C ARG A 343 -1.75 33.34 39.33
N ARG A 344 -0.57 33.94 39.18
CA ARG A 344 0.25 33.73 38.00
C ARG A 344 0.93 32.35 37.99
N ALA A 345 1.34 31.80 39.14
CA ALA A 345 1.81 30.41 39.27
C ALA A 345 0.71 29.39 38.90
N GLY A 346 -0.55 29.68 39.24
CA GLY A 346 -1.69 28.88 38.79
C GLY A 346 -1.87 28.89 37.27
N LEU A 347 -1.69 30.05 36.62
CA LEU A 347 -1.72 30.16 35.15
C LEU A 347 -0.54 29.41 34.51
N LEU A 348 0.63 29.42 35.14
CA LEU A 348 1.81 28.68 34.70
C LEU A 348 1.54 27.18 34.68
N ALA A 349 1.08 26.63 35.81
CA ALA A 349 0.76 25.22 35.95
C ALA A 349 -0.32 24.77 34.96
N ALA A 350 -1.33 25.61 34.72
CA ALA A 350 -2.36 25.34 33.71
C ALA A 350 -1.78 25.33 32.28
N ALA A 351 -0.87 26.25 31.95
CA ALA A 351 -0.20 26.29 30.66
C ALA A 351 0.73 25.07 30.45
N GLU A 352 1.47 24.67 31.48
CA GLU A 352 2.32 23.47 31.47
C GLU A 352 1.49 22.19 31.28
N ALA A 353 0.37 22.05 31.99
CA ALA A 353 -0.54 20.93 31.83
C ALA A 353 -1.13 20.86 30.42
N ALA A 354 -1.50 22.01 29.83
CA ALA A 354 -1.99 22.07 28.45
C ALA A 354 -0.90 21.71 27.43
N LEU A 355 0.33 22.16 27.65
CA LEU A 355 1.50 21.82 26.83
C LEU A 355 1.79 20.31 26.88
N ALA A 356 1.82 19.70 28.07
CA ALA A 356 2.02 18.26 28.23
C ALA A 356 0.93 17.43 27.54
N GLY A 357 -0.33 17.88 27.61
CA GLY A 357 -1.44 17.28 26.87
C GLY A 357 -1.28 17.37 25.34
N GLU A 358 -0.70 18.46 24.84
CA GLU A 358 -0.41 18.62 23.41
C GLU A 358 0.76 17.75 22.95
N GLU A 359 1.85 17.67 23.73
CA GLU A 359 2.99 16.79 23.43
C GLU A 359 2.58 15.32 23.37
N THR A 360 1.67 14.89 24.25
CA THR A 360 1.11 13.54 24.24
C THR A 360 0.28 13.30 22.97
N ARG A 361 -0.54 14.27 22.56
CA ARG A 361 -1.31 14.19 21.30
C ARG A 361 -0.41 14.19 20.06
N SER A 362 0.65 14.99 20.07
CA SER A 362 1.65 15.05 19.00
C SER A 362 2.37 13.69 18.85
N THR A 363 2.84 13.11 19.96
CA THR A 363 3.48 11.79 19.95
C THR A 363 2.52 10.68 19.51
N GLU A 364 1.24 10.74 19.91
CA GLU A 364 0.23 9.80 19.43
C GLU A 364 -0.05 9.97 17.93
N ALA A 365 -0.09 11.22 17.43
CA ALA A 365 -0.23 11.51 16.00
C ALA A 365 0.97 10.99 15.20
N GLN A 366 2.20 11.18 15.69
CA GLN A 366 3.42 10.61 15.09
C GLN A 366 3.37 9.09 15.06
N ARG A 367 2.89 8.43 16.12
CA ARG A 367 2.68 6.97 16.14
C ARG A 367 1.66 6.52 15.09
N ARG A 368 0.55 7.26 14.94
CA ARG A 368 -0.44 6.98 13.88
C ARG A 368 0.13 7.17 12.49
N MET A 369 0.92 8.22 12.26
CA MET A 369 1.61 8.44 10.98
C MET A 369 2.61 7.32 10.68
N ALA A 370 3.38 6.87 11.68
CA ALA A 370 4.28 5.74 11.52
C ALA A 370 3.53 4.46 11.14
N LEU A 371 2.40 4.19 11.80
CA LEU A 371 1.53 3.05 11.47
C LEU A 371 0.95 3.17 10.05
N LEU A 372 0.46 4.35 9.67
CA LEU A 372 -0.04 4.63 8.32
C LEU A 372 1.05 4.43 7.26
N ASN A 373 2.26 4.93 7.50
CA ASN A 373 3.39 4.72 6.60
C ASN A 373 3.76 3.23 6.47
N GLN A 374 3.69 2.47 7.58
CA GLN A 374 3.88 1.02 7.54
C GLN A 374 2.78 0.34 6.72
N GLN A 375 1.52 0.75 6.87
CA GLN A 375 0.40 0.24 6.07
C GLN A 375 0.54 0.60 4.58
N VAL A 376 0.98 1.81 4.24
CA VAL A 376 1.25 2.23 2.86
C VAL A 376 2.40 1.42 2.26
N ALA A 377 3.46 1.16 3.02
CA ALA A 377 4.56 0.31 2.57
C ALA A 377 4.09 -1.13 2.31
N GLU A 378 3.22 -1.68 3.18
CA GLU A 378 2.65 -3.01 2.98
C GLU A 378 1.71 -3.05 1.76
N LEU A 379 0.89 -2.02 1.57
CA LEU A 379 0.05 -1.87 0.37
C LEU A 379 0.91 -1.79 -0.90
N ARG A 380 1.98 -0.98 -0.92
CA ARG A 380 2.93 -0.91 -2.04
C ARG A 380 3.59 -2.26 -2.31
N ALA A 381 3.96 -3.01 -1.28
CA ALA A 381 4.51 -4.36 -1.44
C ALA A 381 3.47 -5.33 -2.02
N ARG A 382 2.20 -5.24 -1.62
CA ARG A 382 1.10 -6.03 -2.20
C ARG A 382 0.85 -5.66 -3.66
N VAL A 383 0.86 -4.37 -3.99
CA VAL A 383 0.74 -3.89 -5.38
C VAL A 383 1.91 -4.39 -6.23
N GLY A 384 3.15 -4.29 -5.73
CA GLY A 384 4.32 -4.85 -6.39
C GLY A 384 4.20 -6.36 -6.62
N GLY A 385 3.75 -7.12 -5.61
CA GLY A 385 3.50 -8.56 -5.76
C GLY A 385 2.40 -8.90 -6.77
N LEU A 386 1.36 -8.05 -6.87
CA LEU A 386 0.32 -8.19 -7.89
C LEU A 386 0.85 -7.83 -9.29
N GLN A 387 1.71 -6.81 -9.41
CA GLN A 387 2.37 -6.44 -10.66
C GLN A 387 3.32 -7.56 -11.14
N ASP A 388 4.08 -8.18 -10.23
CA ASP A 388 4.93 -9.33 -10.55
C ASP A 388 4.11 -10.55 -11.00
N LEU A 389 2.97 -10.80 -10.35
CA LEU A 389 2.03 -11.85 -10.76
C LEU A 389 1.42 -11.56 -12.13
N LEU A 390 1.06 -10.30 -12.40
CA LEU A 390 0.54 -9.88 -13.70
C LEU A 390 1.61 -10.04 -14.78
N ALA A 391 2.83 -9.56 -14.57
CA ALA A 391 3.95 -9.73 -15.49
C ALA A 391 4.26 -11.22 -15.74
N THR A 392 4.19 -12.06 -14.71
CA THR A 392 4.33 -13.52 -14.85
C THR A 392 3.18 -14.13 -15.67
N SER A 393 1.96 -13.62 -15.51
CA SER A 393 0.81 -14.02 -16.32
C SER A 393 0.99 -13.63 -17.79
N GLU A 394 1.35 -12.38 -18.05
CA GLU A 394 1.63 -11.86 -19.40
C GLU A 394 2.76 -12.65 -20.09
N ALA A 395 3.82 -12.98 -19.36
CA ALA A 395 4.91 -13.83 -19.86
C ALA A 395 4.42 -15.24 -20.23
N ARG A 396 3.51 -15.83 -19.44
CA ARG A 396 2.90 -17.13 -19.77
C ARG A 396 1.94 -17.04 -20.96
N ASP A 397 1.21 -15.95 -21.09
CA ASP A 397 0.28 -15.77 -22.21
C ASP A 397 1.04 -15.56 -23.52
N THR A 398 2.14 -14.80 -23.51
CA THR A 398 3.06 -14.71 -24.64
C THR A 398 3.73 -16.06 -24.97
N GLU A 399 4.13 -16.85 -23.97
CA GLU A 399 4.63 -18.22 -24.19
C GLU A 399 3.57 -19.12 -24.84
N ARG A 400 2.32 -19.06 -24.37
CA ARG A 400 1.19 -19.79 -24.96
C ARG A 400 0.87 -19.32 -26.38
N GLU A 401 0.96 -18.03 -26.65
CA GLU A 401 0.72 -17.47 -27.98
C GLU A 401 1.77 -17.97 -28.97
N ILE A 402 3.05 -18.00 -28.57
CA ILE A 402 4.13 -18.64 -29.32
C ILE A 402 3.84 -20.14 -29.50
N GLU A 403 3.38 -20.85 -28.47
CA GLU A 403 3.05 -22.27 -28.57
C GLU A 403 1.90 -22.54 -29.55
N ILE A 404 0.87 -21.69 -29.55
CA ILE A 404 -0.25 -21.72 -30.50
C ILE A 404 0.24 -21.44 -31.91
N GLU A 405 1.12 -20.46 -32.11
CA GLU A 405 1.71 -20.16 -33.43
C GLU A 405 2.55 -21.34 -33.95
N VAL A 406 3.37 -21.93 -33.08
CA VAL A 406 4.16 -23.13 -33.39
C VAL A 406 3.24 -24.30 -33.73
N LEU A 407 2.19 -24.55 -32.95
CA LEU A 407 1.20 -25.60 -33.24
C LEU A 407 0.46 -25.33 -34.54
N GLY A 408 0.08 -24.08 -34.82
CA GLY A 408 -0.53 -23.65 -36.08
C GLY A 408 0.39 -23.88 -37.27
N SER A 409 1.68 -23.55 -37.14
CA SER A 409 2.68 -23.83 -38.19
C SER A 409 2.88 -25.33 -38.42
N ARG A 410 2.88 -26.14 -37.34
CA ARG A 410 2.97 -27.60 -37.42
C ARG A 410 1.73 -28.21 -38.06
N LEU A 411 0.55 -27.71 -37.71
CA LEU A 411 -0.73 -28.13 -38.32
C LEU A 411 -0.76 -27.77 -39.80
N ASN A 412 -0.38 -26.56 -40.16
CA ASN A 412 -0.28 -26.13 -41.56
C ASN A 412 0.73 -26.97 -42.34
N ALA A 413 1.88 -27.30 -41.75
CA ALA A 413 2.86 -28.19 -42.35
C ALA A 413 2.34 -29.63 -42.49
N ALA A 414 1.58 -30.13 -41.50
CA ALA A 414 0.96 -31.45 -41.55
C ALA A 414 -0.16 -31.50 -42.61
N LEU A 415 -1.03 -30.50 -42.67
CA LEU A 415 -2.06 -30.35 -43.71
C LEU A 415 -1.42 -30.24 -45.10
N ALA A 416 -0.32 -29.50 -45.24
CA ALA A 416 0.41 -29.41 -46.50
C ALA A 416 1.04 -30.75 -46.89
N ARG A 417 1.55 -31.54 -45.94
CA ARG A 417 2.03 -32.91 -46.20
C ARG A 417 0.91 -33.84 -46.62
N VAL A 418 -0.23 -33.84 -45.92
CA VAL A 418 -1.39 -34.66 -46.27
C VAL A 418 -1.90 -34.26 -47.66
N ALA A 419 -2.02 -32.96 -47.94
CA ALA A 419 -2.41 -32.48 -49.27
C ALA A 419 -1.40 -32.86 -50.37
N ALA A 420 -0.10 -32.89 -50.05
CA ALA A 420 0.94 -33.34 -50.97
C ALA A 420 0.91 -34.86 -51.18
N GLU A 421 0.65 -35.64 -50.14
CA GLU A 421 0.48 -37.10 -50.22
C GLU A 421 -0.76 -37.47 -51.03
N GLU A 422 -1.89 -36.80 -50.82
CA GLU A 422 -3.11 -36.99 -51.60
C GLU A 422 -2.91 -36.61 -53.08
N ARG A 423 -2.19 -35.51 -53.37
CA ARG A 423 -1.80 -35.18 -54.75
C ARG A 423 -0.89 -36.24 -55.36
N ALA A 424 0.13 -36.70 -54.63
CA ALA A 424 1.04 -37.73 -55.11
C ALA A 424 0.32 -39.07 -55.39
N ARG A 425 -0.67 -39.43 -54.57
CA ARG A 425 -1.54 -40.59 -54.82
C ARG A 425 -2.38 -40.41 -56.09
N ALA A 426 -3.02 -39.26 -56.25
CA ALA A 426 -3.80 -38.95 -57.45
C ALA A 426 -2.95 -38.98 -58.73
N ASP A 427 -1.73 -38.42 -58.68
CA ASP A 427 -0.79 -38.42 -59.80
C ASP A 427 -0.32 -39.86 -60.13
N ALA A 428 0.01 -40.67 -59.12
CA ALA A 428 0.40 -42.07 -59.29
C ALA A 428 -0.73 -42.93 -59.89
N GLU A 429 -1.98 -42.71 -59.47
CA GLU A 429 -3.14 -43.37 -60.09
C GLU A 429 -3.35 -42.94 -61.54
N ALA A 430 -3.10 -41.67 -61.88
CA ALA A 430 -3.21 -41.17 -63.24
C ALA A 430 -2.08 -41.71 -64.15
N ASP A 431 -0.88 -41.91 -63.59
CA ASP A 431 0.23 -42.58 -64.29
C ASP A 431 -0.07 -44.07 -64.53
N ALA A 432 -0.59 -44.78 -63.52
CA ALA A 432 -0.95 -46.19 -63.65
C ALA A 432 -1.99 -46.43 -64.77
N ARG A 433 -3.05 -45.60 -64.81
CA ARG A 433 -4.09 -45.68 -65.87
C ARG A 433 -3.50 -45.45 -67.27
N ARG A 434 -2.57 -44.49 -67.41
CA ARG A 434 -1.91 -44.21 -68.70
C ARG A 434 -1.05 -45.38 -69.18
N LEU A 435 -0.37 -46.08 -68.26
CA LEU A 435 0.44 -47.25 -68.59
C LEU A 435 -0.43 -48.43 -69.04
N GLU A 436 -1.52 -48.71 -68.33
CA GLU A 436 -2.47 -49.77 -68.69
C GLU A 436 -3.13 -49.54 -70.07
N GLU A 437 -3.52 -48.30 -70.37
CA GLU A 437 -4.09 -47.95 -71.68
C GLU A 437 -3.09 -48.13 -72.82
N ALA A 438 -1.81 -47.80 -72.60
CA ALA A 438 -0.76 -47.97 -73.58
C ALA A 438 -0.47 -49.46 -73.87
N GLU A 439 -0.48 -50.30 -72.83
CA GLU A 439 -0.25 -51.74 -72.96
C GLU A 439 -1.38 -52.44 -73.71
N ARG A 440 -2.64 -52.06 -73.43
CA ARG A 440 -3.80 -52.61 -74.14
C ARG A 440 -3.74 -52.33 -75.64
N ARG A 441 -3.38 -51.11 -76.04
CA ARG A 441 -3.23 -50.74 -77.46
C ARG A 441 -2.14 -51.55 -78.17
N ARG A 442 -1.01 -51.79 -77.50
CA ARG A 442 0.08 -52.58 -78.07
C ARG A 442 -0.35 -54.02 -78.39
N LEU A 443 -1.12 -54.64 -77.49
CA LEU A 443 -1.63 -56.00 -77.67
C LEU A 443 -2.65 -56.10 -78.80
N GLU A 444 -3.53 -55.10 -78.94
CA GLU A 444 -4.50 -55.02 -80.04
C GLU A 444 -3.80 -54.90 -81.41
N ASP A 445 -2.75 -54.06 -81.51
CA ASP A 445 -1.97 -53.88 -82.75
C ASP A 445 -1.21 -55.16 -83.16
N GLU A 446 -0.74 -55.96 -82.19
CA GLU A 446 -0.02 -57.21 -82.44
C GLU A 446 -0.95 -58.31 -82.98
N ALA A 447 -2.15 -58.44 -82.43
CA ALA A 447 -3.16 -59.39 -82.90
C ALA A 447 -3.56 -59.16 -84.36
N GLN A 448 -3.77 -57.89 -84.75
CA GLN A 448 -4.17 -57.54 -86.11
C GLN A 448 -3.07 -57.85 -87.15
N ARG A 449 -1.79 -57.72 -86.79
CA ARG A 449 -0.67 -58.05 -87.69
C ARG A 449 -0.58 -59.53 -88.00
N LEU A 450 -0.88 -60.39 -87.03
CA LEU A 450 -0.80 -61.85 -87.20
C LEU A 450 -1.88 -62.36 -88.18
N GLU A 451 -3.11 -61.85 -88.08
CA GLU A 451 -4.23 -62.24 -88.95
C GLU A 451 -4.01 -61.84 -90.42
N ALA A 452 -3.47 -60.65 -90.66
CA ALA A 452 -3.14 -60.17 -92.01
C ALA A 452 -2.05 -61.03 -92.68
N TYR A 453 -1.03 -61.44 -91.93
CA TYR A 453 0.08 -62.25 -92.45
C TYR A 453 -0.35 -63.66 -92.87
N ALA A 454 -1.22 -64.33 -92.09
CA ALA A 454 -1.72 -65.66 -92.41
C ALA A 454 -2.50 -65.68 -93.75
N SER A 455 -3.34 -64.67 -93.98
CA SER A 455 -4.15 -64.56 -95.20
C SER A 455 -3.31 -64.38 -96.48
N GLU A 456 -2.21 -63.62 -96.41
CA GLU A 456 -1.31 -63.38 -97.55
C GLU A 456 -0.39 -64.59 -97.83
N PHE A 457 -0.08 -65.40 -96.81
CA PHE A 457 0.72 -66.61 -96.94
C PHE A 457 -0.04 -67.73 -97.67
N PHE A 458 -1.28 -68.04 -97.26
CA PHE A 458 -2.04 -69.14 -97.86
C PHE A 458 -2.48 -68.86 -99.30
N GLY A 459 -2.70 -67.60 -99.67
CA GLY A 459 -2.95 -67.20 -101.06
C GLY A 459 -1.79 -67.54 -102.01
N ARG A 460 -0.55 -67.25 -101.58
CA ARG A 460 0.66 -67.55 -102.39
C ARG A 460 0.93 -69.04 -102.55
N LEU A 461 0.55 -69.86 -101.57
CA LEU A 461 0.69 -71.32 -101.62
C LEU A 461 -0.20 -71.98 -102.69
N LEU A 462 -1.41 -71.45 -102.91
CA LEU A 462 -2.36 -71.98 -103.88
C LEU A 462 -1.95 -71.69 -105.34
N GLU A 463 -1.30 -70.56 -105.61
CA GLU A 463 -0.84 -70.20 -106.97
C GLU A 463 0.24 -71.15 -107.52
N VAL A 464 1.14 -71.66 -106.66
CA VAL A 464 2.23 -72.56 -107.06
C VAL A 464 1.71 -73.94 -107.51
N LEU A 465 0.49 -74.32 -107.11
CA LEU A 465 -0.05 -75.68 -107.23
C LEU A 465 -1.09 -75.85 -108.34
N ALA A 466 -1.56 -74.76 -108.96
CA ALA A 466 -2.61 -74.77 -109.98
C ALA A 466 -2.18 -75.28 -111.39
N GLY A 467 -0.91 -75.65 -111.60
CA GLY A 467 -0.32 -75.91 -112.92
C GLY A 467 -0.19 -77.39 -113.37
N ARG A 468 -0.85 -78.36 -112.74
CA ARG A 468 -0.70 -79.81 -113.06
C ARG A 468 -1.95 -80.43 -113.68
N GLU A 469 -1.76 -81.33 -114.65
CA GLU A 469 -2.85 -82.10 -115.28
C GLU A 469 -3.57 -83.00 -114.27
N GLY A 470 -4.91 -82.90 -114.22
CA GLY A 470 -5.78 -83.74 -113.38
C GLY A 470 -6.19 -83.14 -112.02
N VAL A 471 -5.75 -81.93 -111.67
CA VAL A 471 -6.12 -81.21 -110.44
C VAL A 471 -6.90 -79.94 -110.77
N GLU A 472 -8.10 -79.78 -110.21
CA GLU A 472 -8.89 -78.56 -110.34
C GLU A 472 -8.81 -77.77 -109.01
N VAL A 473 -8.32 -76.53 -109.04
CA VAL A 473 -8.24 -75.67 -107.86
C VAL A 473 -9.51 -74.83 -107.76
N VAL A 474 -10.26 -74.99 -106.68
CA VAL A 474 -11.49 -74.25 -106.42
C VAL A 474 -11.36 -73.53 -105.08
N GLY A 475 -11.08 -72.23 -105.12
CA GLY A 475 -10.84 -71.42 -103.92
C GLY A 475 -9.57 -71.85 -103.18
N ASP A 476 -9.74 -72.33 -101.95
CA ASP A 476 -8.65 -72.80 -101.07
C ASP A 476 -8.47 -74.32 -101.06
N ARG A 477 -9.04 -75.03 -102.05
CA ARG A 477 -9.10 -76.50 -102.07
C ARG A 477 -8.58 -77.09 -103.38
N PHE A 478 -7.94 -78.25 -103.26
CA PHE A 478 -7.53 -79.08 -104.39
C PHE A 478 -8.57 -80.17 -104.63
N VAL A 479 -9.19 -80.20 -105.81
CA VAL A 479 -10.26 -81.15 -106.14
C VAL A 479 -9.73 -82.21 -107.10
N PHE A 480 -9.92 -83.49 -106.73
CA PHE A 480 -9.57 -84.66 -107.53
C PHE A 480 -10.83 -85.42 -107.93
N SER A 481 -10.94 -85.77 -109.21
CA SER A 481 -12.01 -86.64 -109.69
C SER A 481 -11.86 -88.05 -109.13
N SER A 482 -12.90 -88.58 -108.48
CA SER A 482 -12.84 -89.88 -107.81
C SER A 482 -12.58 -91.05 -108.75
N GLU A 483 -12.85 -90.93 -110.05
CA GLU A 483 -12.60 -91.98 -111.06
C GLU A 483 -11.12 -92.12 -111.40
N VAL A 484 -10.35 -91.06 -111.17
CA VAL A 484 -8.89 -91.08 -111.38
C VAL A 484 -8.21 -91.71 -110.17
N LEU A 485 -8.72 -91.40 -108.97
CA LEU A 485 -8.16 -91.91 -107.72
C LEU A 485 -8.61 -93.34 -107.38
N PHE A 486 -9.82 -93.74 -107.78
CA PHE A 486 -10.43 -95.00 -107.34
C PHE A 486 -11.14 -95.72 -108.49
N ALA A 487 -11.16 -97.05 -108.42
CA ALA A 487 -12.05 -97.84 -109.25
C ALA A 487 -13.54 -97.59 -108.89
N PRO A 488 -14.48 -97.81 -109.83
CA PRO A 488 -15.91 -97.60 -109.58
C PRO A 488 -16.41 -98.38 -108.36
N ALA A 489 -17.14 -97.70 -107.47
CA ALA A 489 -17.69 -98.24 -106.21
C ALA A 489 -16.68 -98.92 -105.27
N ARG A 490 -15.38 -98.61 -105.40
CA ARG A 490 -14.32 -99.03 -104.48
C ARG A 490 -13.72 -97.82 -103.74
N ALA A 491 -13.07 -98.10 -102.61
CA ALA A 491 -12.32 -97.13 -101.82
C ALA A 491 -10.81 -97.42 -101.78
N GLU A 492 -10.35 -98.42 -102.53
CA GLU A 492 -8.92 -98.70 -102.71
C GLU A 492 -8.37 -97.83 -103.84
N LEU A 493 -7.23 -97.18 -103.62
CA LEU A 493 -6.62 -96.29 -104.60
C LEU A 493 -6.16 -97.09 -105.82
N SER A 494 -6.36 -96.52 -107.01
CA SER A 494 -5.73 -97.02 -108.23
C SER A 494 -4.23 -96.67 -108.22
N PRO A 495 -3.37 -97.40 -108.95
CA PRO A 495 -1.96 -97.03 -109.11
C PRO A 495 -1.76 -95.60 -109.62
N GLU A 496 -2.64 -95.15 -110.52
CA GLU A 496 -2.66 -93.77 -111.01
C GLU A 496 -3.06 -92.78 -109.89
N GLY A 497 -4.02 -93.16 -109.04
CA GLY A 497 -4.45 -92.39 -107.88
C GLY A 497 -3.36 -92.22 -106.83
N GLU A 498 -2.63 -93.29 -106.53
CA GLU A 498 -1.46 -93.27 -105.64
C GLU A 498 -0.40 -92.30 -106.16
N ALA A 499 -0.10 -92.33 -107.47
CA ALA A 499 0.87 -91.41 -108.08
C ALA A 499 0.42 -89.93 -107.98
N GLN A 500 -0.88 -89.65 -108.12
CA GLN A 500 -1.40 -88.29 -107.95
C GLN A 500 -1.29 -87.80 -106.52
N VAL A 501 -1.66 -88.64 -105.54
CA VAL A 501 -1.53 -88.31 -104.11
C VAL A 501 -0.06 -88.12 -103.72
N ALA A 502 0.85 -88.93 -104.24
CA ALA A 502 2.30 -88.77 -104.07
C ALA A 502 2.82 -87.43 -104.61
N GLY A 503 2.28 -86.99 -105.75
CA GLY A 503 2.58 -85.68 -106.33
C GLY A 503 2.20 -84.52 -105.42
N VAL A 504 1.07 -84.60 -104.72
CA VAL A 504 0.60 -83.58 -103.77
C VAL A 504 1.44 -83.61 -102.49
N VAL A 505 1.69 -84.79 -101.92
CA VAL A 505 2.51 -84.93 -100.70
C VAL A 505 3.90 -84.34 -100.88
N THR A 506 4.53 -84.59 -102.04
CA THR A 506 5.85 -84.04 -102.33
C THR A 506 5.85 -82.51 -102.33
N LEU A 507 4.80 -81.90 -102.89
CA LEU A 507 4.65 -80.45 -102.93
C LEU A 507 4.37 -79.87 -101.53
N LEU A 508 3.45 -80.49 -100.78
CA LEU A 508 3.12 -80.07 -99.42
C LEU A 508 4.32 -80.19 -98.47
N ARG A 509 5.16 -81.22 -98.61
CA ARG A 509 6.38 -81.35 -97.81
C ARG A 509 7.39 -80.24 -98.11
N GLY A 510 7.45 -79.78 -99.36
CA GLY A 510 8.31 -78.66 -99.75
C GLY A 510 7.90 -77.35 -99.07
N VAL A 511 6.60 -77.07 -99.02
CA VAL A 511 6.10 -75.80 -98.45
C VAL A 511 5.89 -75.87 -96.94
N ALA A 512 5.65 -77.06 -96.37
CA ALA A 512 5.49 -77.22 -94.94
C ALA A 512 6.69 -76.73 -94.11
N GLN A 513 7.89 -76.68 -94.70
CA GLN A 513 9.10 -76.16 -94.04
C GLN A 513 9.11 -74.63 -93.91
N ASP A 514 8.33 -73.92 -94.73
CA ASP A 514 8.25 -72.47 -94.72
C ASP A 514 7.12 -71.94 -93.81
N ILE A 515 6.35 -72.85 -93.18
CA ILE A 515 5.27 -72.48 -92.26
C ILE A 515 5.86 -72.23 -90.86
N PRO A 516 5.69 -71.03 -90.26
CA PRO A 516 6.19 -70.73 -88.92
C PRO A 516 5.61 -71.65 -87.84
N GLU A 517 6.41 -71.95 -86.81
CA GLU A 517 6.02 -72.84 -85.70
C GLU A 517 4.80 -72.35 -84.89
N GLY A 518 4.43 -71.07 -85.02
CA GLY A 518 3.28 -70.47 -84.34
C GLY A 518 1.91 -70.70 -85.00
N ILE A 519 1.86 -71.32 -86.20
CA ILE A 519 0.61 -71.60 -86.91
C ILE A 519 0.29 -73.10 -86.84
N ASP A 520 -0.76 -73.47 -86.11
CA ASP A 520 -1.18 -74.86 -85.94
C ASP A 520 -2.03 -75.34 -87.13
N TRP A 521 -1.42 -75.52 -88.30
CA TRP A 521 -2.13 -75.92 -89.53
C TRP A 521 -2.37 -77.44 -89.65
N ILE A 522 -3.42 -77.83 -90.36
CA ILE A 522 -3.75 -79.21 -90.74
C ILE A 522 -4.20 -79.28 -92.20
N LEU A 523 -4.00 -80.43 -92.84
CA LEU A 523 -4.53 -80.78 -94.15
C LEU A 523 -5.76 -81.67 -93.99
N ARG A 524 -6.92 -81.14 -94.35
CA ARG A 524 -8.19 -81.86 -94.33
C ARG A 524 -8.47 -82.47 -95.71
N VAL A 525 -8.69 -83.78 -95.74
CA VAL A 525 -9.08 -84.57 -96.92
C VAL A 525 -10.58 -84.85 -96.82
N ASP A 526 -11.35 -84.25 -97.72
CA ASP A 526 -12.80 -84.26 -97.74
C ASP A 526 -13.29 -85.19 -98.88
N GLY A 527 -14.02 -86.25 -98.55
CA GLY A 527 -14.56 -87.22 -99.52
C GLY A 527 -16.01 -86.98 -99.87
N HIS A 528 -16.36 -87.14 -101.15
CA HIS A 528 -17.71 -86.91 -101.67
C HIS A 528 -18.17 -88.00 -102.66
N THR A 529 -19.48 -88.24 -102.71
CA THR A 529 -20.13 -89.15 -103.67
C THR A 529 -21.21 -88.42 -104.49
N ASP A 530 -21.76 -89.12 -105.48
CA ASP A 530 -23.01 -88.71 -106.10
C ASP A 530 -24.22 -89.24 -105.30
N ALA A 531 -25.43 -88.88 -105.75
CA ALA A 531 -26.68 -89.28 -105.10
C ALA A 531 -27.24 -90.65 -105.54
N LEU A 532 -26.50 -91.47 -106.31
CA LEU A 532 -26.98 -92.80 -106.69
C LEU A 532 -26.82 -93.78 -105.53
N PRO A 533 -27.83 -94.62 -105.24
CA PRO A 533 -27.70 -95.69 -104.26
C PRO A 533 -26.63 -96.72 -104.66
N LEU A 534 -25.91 -97.25 -103.67
CA LEU A 534 -24.91 -98.29 -103.88
C LEU A 534 -25.56 -99.64 -104.19
N GLY A 535 -24.98 -100.40 -105.12
CA GLY A 535 -25.48 -101.73 -105.51
C GLY A 535 -25.06 -102.85 -104.54
N PRO A 536 -25.69 -104.05 -104.59
CA PRO A 536 -25.47 -105.19 -103.66
C PRO A 536 -24.07 -105.84 -103.63
N GLY A 537 -23.03 -105.18 -104.15
CA GLY A 537 -21.65 -105.66 -104.19
C GLY A 537 -20.60 -104.56 -103.97
N SER A 538 -20.99 -103.36 -103.54
CA SER A 538 -20.07 -102.25 -103.25
C SER A 538 -19.19 -102.51 -102.03
N GLY A 539 -19.72 -103.23 -101.02
CA GLY A 539 -19.06 -103.45 -99.73
C GLY A 539 -19.23 -102.31 -98.73
N PHE A 540 -20.07 -101.30 -99.03
CA PHE A 540 -20.39 -100.17 -98.15
C PHE A 540 -21.91 -100.06 -97.95
N ALA A 541 -22.35 -99.70 -96.74
CA ALA A 541 -23.75 -99.57 -96.36
C ALA A 541 -24.43 -98.36 -97.03
N ASP A 542 -23.72 -97.24 -97.13
CA ASP A 542 -24.20 -96.03 -97.78
C ASP A 542 -23.05 -95.18 -98.35
N ASN A 543 -23.43 -94.07 -98.98
CA ASN A 543 -22.52 -93.10 -99.56
C ASN A 543 -21.69 -92.33 -98.52
N TRP A 544 -22.19 -92.19 -97.28
CA TRP A 544 -21.41 -91.62 -96.19
C TRP A 544 -20.20 -92.48 -95.89
N GLU A 545 -20.43 -93.79 -95.70
CA GLU A 545 -19.39 -94.77 -95.45
C GLU A 545 -18.40 -94.82 -96.63
N LEU A 546 -18.88 -94.82 -97.88
CA LEU A 546 -18.00 -94.80 -99.06
C LEU A 546 -17.14 -93.53 -99.13
N SER A 547 -17.73 -92.36 -98.87
CA SER A 547 -17.01 -91.09 -98.93
C SER A 547 -15.93 -90.98 -97.84
N GLN A 548 -16.25 -91.41 -96.62
CA GLN A 548 -15.33 -91.44 -95.49
C GLN A 548 -14.23 -92.47 -95.72
N ALA A 549 -14.57 -93.65 -96.23
CA ALA A 549 -13.61 -94.69 -96.55
C ALA A 549 -12.62 -94.23 -97.61
N ARG A 550 -13.09 -93.54 -98.67
CA ARG A 550 -12.20 -92.98 -99.71
C ARG A 550 -11.28 -91.88 -99.17
N ALA A 551 -11.81 -90.93 -98.39
CA ALA A 551 -10.98 -89.90 -97.76
C ALA A 551 -9.94 -90.52 -96.82
N LEU A 552 -10.33 -91.53 -96.05
CA LEU A 552 -9.44 -92.27 -95.17
C LEU A 552 -8.39 -93.05 -95.95
N SER A 553 -8.71 -93.65 -97.10
CA SER A 553 -7.73 -94.34 -97.94
C SER A 553 -6.67 -93.39 -98.47
N VAL A 554 -7.04 -92.16 -98.86
CA VAL A 554 -6.07 -91.12 -99.24
C VAL A 554 -5.18 -90.76 -98.05
N VAL A 555 -5.76 -90.47 -96.89
CA VAL A 555 -4.99 -90.15 -95.67
C VAL A 555 -4.06 -91.29 -95.27
N ARG A 556 -4.54 -92.54 -95.28
CA ARG A 556 -3.73 -93.73 -94.99
C ARG A 556 -2.60 -93.89 -95.99
N HIS A 557 -2.85 -93.71 -97.28
CA HIS A 557 -1.79 -93.75 -98.28
C HIS A 557 -0.75 -92.64 -98.05
N MET A 558 -1.19 -91.43 -97.71
CA MET A 558 -0.28 -90.33 -97.35
C MET A 558 0.58 -90.64 -96.13
N ILE A 559 0.03 -91.32 -95.12
CA ILE A 559 0.76 -91.71 -93.91
C ILE A 559 1.66 -92.92 -94.18
N ASP A 560 1.07 -94.04 -94.60
CA ASP A 560 1.70 -95.35 -94.61
C ASP A 560 2.68 -95.50 -95.78
N ALA A 561 2.34 -94.98 -96.96
CA ALA A 561 3.17 -95.11 -98.16
C ALA A 561 4.09 -93.90 -98.39
N LEU A 562 3.65 -92.70 -98.01
CA LEU A 562 4.34 -91.44 -98.32
C LEU A 562 4.99 -90.76 -97.10
N GLY A 563 4.67 -91.20 -95.88
CA GLY A 563 5.26 -90.69 -94.64
C GLY A 563 4.88 -89.25 -94.30
N PHE A 564 3.64 -88.83 -94.56
CA PHE A 564 3.14 -87.52 -94.17
C PHE A 564 2.72 -87.53 -92.68
N PRO A 565 3.00 -86.46 -91.90
CA PRO A 565 2.72 -86.43 -90.45
C PRO A 565 1.23 -86.67 -90.13
N PRO A 566 0.88 -87.70 -89.32
CA PRO A 566 -0.52 -88.02 -89.01
C PRO A 566 -1.25 -86.90 -88.25
N ASP A 567 -0.55 -86.14 -87.42
CA ASP A 567 -1.05 -85.00 -86.65
C ASP A 567 -1.44 -83.80 -87.53
N ARG A 568 -0.99 -83.78 -88.79
CA ARG A 568 -1.33 -82.76 -89.79
C ARG A 568 -2.41 -83.22 -90.75
N LEU A 569 -3.10 -84.33 -90.51
CA LEU A 569 -4.10 -84.88 -91.41
C LEU A 569 -5.45 -85.07 -90.72
N ALA A 570 -6.52 -84.75 -91.45
CA ALA A 570 -7.88 -85.06 -91.03
C ALA A 570 -8.67 -85.62 -92.22
N ALA A 571 -9.32 -86.78 -92.06
CA ALA A 571 -10.17 -87.38 -93.10
C ALA A 571 -11.65 -87.15 -92.77
N THR A 572 -12.40 -86.52 -93.66
CA THR A 572 -13.84 -86.25 -93.47
C THR A 572 -14.64 -86.77 -94.66
N GLY A 573 -15.67 -87.59 -94.43
CA GLY A 573 -16.66 -87.93 -95.46
C GLY A 573 -17.86 -86.98 -95.42
N PHE A 574 -18.42 -86.63 -96.57
CA PHE A 574 -19.64 -85.80 -96.65
C PHE A 574 -20.79 -86.47 -97.43
N GLY A 575 -20.61 -87.70 -97.92
CA GLY A 575 -21.58 -88.41 -98.76
C GLY A 575 -22.05 -87.58 -99.97
N GLU A 576 -23.31 -87.74 -100.35
CA GLU A 576 -23.95 -86.95 -101.43
C GLU A 576 -24.35 -85.52 -101.04
N TYR A 577 -24.18 -85.12 -99.78
CA TYR A 577 -24.83 -83.92 -99.20
C TYR A 577 -24.12 -82.60 -99.52
N ARG A 578 -22.98 -82.65 -100.21
CA ARG A 578 -22.28 -81.46 -100.73
C ARG A 578 -22.03 -81.60 -102.24
N PRO A 579 -23.08 -81.56 -103.07
CA PRO A 579 -22.93 -81.61 -104.52
C PRO A 579 -22.38 -80.28 -105.04
N VAL A 580 -21.37 -80.34 -105.90
CA VAL A 580 -20.82 -79.18 -106.64
C VAL A 580 -21.46 -79.02 -108.02
N ALA A 581 -22.17 -80.05 -108.49
CA ALA A 581 -22.88 -80.09 -109.75
C ALA A 581 -24.21 -80.87 -109.63
N SER A 582 -25.07 -80.79 -110.65
CA SER A 582 -26.34 -81.51 -110.65
C SER A 582 -26.16 -83.03 -110.69
N ASN A 583 -26.82 -83.76 -109.78
CA ASN A 583 -26.82 -85.24 -109.80
C ASN A 583 -27.68 -85.84 -110.94
N THR A 584 -28.40 -85.02 -111.71
CA THR A 584 -29.28 -85.50 -112.78
C THR A 584 -28.52 -85.90 -114.05
N THR A 585 -27.35 -85.32 -114.31
CA THR A 585 -26.51 -85.63 -115.49
C THR A 585 -25.36 -86.56 -115.13
N ALA A 586 -24.84 -87.31 -116.10
CA ALA A 586 -23.69 -88.20 -115.86
C ALA A 586 -22.43 -87.41 -115.49
N GLU A 587 -22.21 -86.30 -116.18
CA GLU A 587 -21.09 -85.38 -115.97
C GLU A 587 -21.16 -84.71 -114.59
N GLY A 588 -22.37 -84.32 -114.15
CA GLY A 588 -22.56 -83.72 -112.83
C GLY A 588 -22.36 -84.73 -111.70
N ARG A 589 -22.80 -85.98 -111.87
CA ARG A 589 -22.48 -87.06 -110.92
C ARG A 589 -20.97 -87.33 -110.84
N ALA A 590 -20.27 -87.36 -111.98
CA ALA A 590 -18.82 -87.55 -112.01
C ALA A 590 -18.09 -86.44 -111.23
N ARG A 591 -18.48 -85.18 -111.41
CA ARG A 591 -17.92 -84.06 -110.64
C ARG A 591 -18.25 -84.11 -109.16
N ASN A 592 -19.40 -84.65 -108.77
CA ASN A 592 -19.76 -84.81 -107.36
C ASN A 592 -18.94 -85.90 -106.66
N ARG A 593 -18.59 -86.98 -107.38
CA ARG A 593 -17.65 -88.01 -106.91
C ARG A 593 -16.23 -87.46 -106.96
N ARG A 594 -15.79 -86.83 -105.87
CA ARG A 594 -14.46 -86.19 -105.79
C ARG A 594 -13.84 -86.32 -104.40
N ILE A 595 -12.54 -86.06 -104.33
CA ILE A 595 -11.81 -85.83 -103.09
C ILE A 595 -11.30 -84.38 -103.10
N GLU A 596 -11.56 -83.63 -102.04
CA GLU A 596 -11.03 -82.26 -101.87
C GLU A 596 -9.94 -82.27 -100.78
N LEU A 597 -8.82 -81.59 -101.01
CA LEU A 597 -7.77 -81.37 -100.00
C LEU A 597 -7.74 -79.89 -99.65
N LYS A 598 -7.80 -79.54 -98.37
CA LYS A 598 -7.80 -78.15 -97.87
C LYS A 598 -6.80 -77.98 -96.73
N LEU A 599 -5.96 -76.95 -96.79
CA LEU A 599 -5.18 -76.50 -95.63
C LEU A 599 -6.04 -75.56 -94.75
N THR A 600 -5.96 -75.73 -93.44
CA THR A 600 -6.69 -74.91 -92.45
C THR A 600 -5.93 -74.88 -91.13
N GLU A 601 -6.25 -73.95 -90.24
CA GLU A 601 -5.83 -74.01 -88.84
C GLU A 601 -6.66 -75.05 -88.08
N ARG A 602 -6.08 -75.66 -87.05
CA ARG A 602 -6.63 -76.76 -86.26
C ARG A 602 -7.83 -76.36 -85.39
#